data_AF-A0A954G151-F1
#
_entry.id   AF-A0A954G151-F1
#
_cell.length_a   1.000
_cell.length_b   1.000
_cell.length_c   1.000
_cell.angle_alpha   90.00
_cell.angle_beta   90.00
_cell.angle_gamma   90.00
#
_symmetry.space_group_name_H-M   'P 1'
#
loop_
_entity.id
_entity.type
_entity.pdbx_description
1 polymer ?
#
loop_
_entity_poly.entity_id
_entity_poly.type
_entity_poly.pdbx_seq_one_letter_code
_entity_poly.pdbx_strand_id
1 'polypeptide(L)'
;MKKSFSFLTLLFLVGTLPLFSGCGKPAEQGQGAQEAAQPAKPLGPAESMQALVDGINNQQMQAVWNFLPGSYQKDVNGLVHEFSTKMDPEMYNGTFQTGQRLAKLLKDKKEFILKNPMIEGLPVPQDKVAQYWEPTIGILAAIVNSDISSLDKLKTFDGGKFLSTTGNQLAKDVVSFSDLIPTQEGEPSLSEKMKQTKVSVVSTEGDTATIKIEAPGEESKEQVMVKVEDKWIPKTLADKWKSQMEDAHKQLAEINQEKVT
;
A
#
# COMPACT_ATOMS: atom_id res chain seq x y z
N MET A 1 -1.49 29.17 0.39
CA MET A 1 -0.49 28.17 -0.07
C MET A 1 -1.24 27.18 -0.95
N LYS A 2 -0.82 26.94 -2.21
CA LYS A 2 -1.47 25.92 -3.04
C LYS A 2 -1.12 24.52 -2.49
N LYS A 3 -2.12 23.71 -2.17
CA LYS A 3 -1.93 22.27 -1.92
C LYS A 3 -1.83 21.59 -3.28
N SER A 4 -0.63 21.16 -3.67
CA SER A 4 -0.45 20.31 -4.86
C SER A 4 -0.98 18.92 -4.54
N PHE A 5 -2.27 18.67 -4.83
CA PHE A 5 -2.91 17.38 -4.63
C PHE A 5 -2.42 16.39 -5.69
N SER A 6 -1.39 15.62 -5.33
CA SER A 6 -0.95 14.48 -6.13
C SER A 6 -1.97 13.34 -6.03
N PHE A 7 -2.20 12.64 -7.14
CA PHE A 7 -3.01 11.40 -7.20
C PHE A 7 -2.56 10.34 -6.16
N LEU A 8 -1.29 10.40 -5.74
CA LEU A 8 -0.74 9.60 -4.65
C LEU A 8 -1.56 9.74 -3.34
N THR A 9 -2.05 10.95 -3.02
CA THR A 9 -2.86 11.22 -1.82
C THR A 9 -4.22 10.53 -1.88
N LEU A 10 -4.79 10.34 -3.07
CA LEU A 10 -6.04 9.61 -3.28
C LEU A 10 -5.82 8.09 -3.07
N LEU A 11 -4.70 7.55 -3.56
CA LEU A 11 -4.28 6.18 -3.29
C LEU A 11 -4.04 5.93 -1.79
N PHE A 12 -3.53 6.95 -1.08
CA PHE A 12 -3.27 6.90 0.36
C PHE A 12 -4.53 6.93 1.24
N LEU A 13 -5.75 7.14 0.72
CA LEU A 13 -6.95 7.15 1.58
C LEU A 13 -7.13 5.82 2.34
N VAL A 14 -6.85 4.69 1.69
CA VAL A 14 -6.86 3.35 2.30
C VAL A 14 -5.79 3.23 3.41
N GLY A 15 -4.69 3.96 3.28
CA GLY A 15 -3.61 4.06 4.27
C GLY A 15 -3.87 5.03 5.44
N THR A 16 -5.03 5.70 5.49
CA THR A 16 -5.40 6.58 6.63
C THR A 16 -6.12 5.86 7.78
N LEU A 17 -6.24 4.53 7.70
CA LEU A 17 -6.62 3.72 8.85
C LEU A 17 -5.49 3.72 9.89
N PRO A 18 -5.76 3.96 11.18
CA PRO A 18 -4.74 4.00 12.25
C PRO A 18 -4.29 2.58 12.67
N LEU A 19 -4.11 1.68 11.71
CA LEU A 19 -3.72 0.28 11.90
C LEU A 19 -2.22 0.02 11.67
N PHE A 20 -1.48 1.00 11.10
CA PHE A 20 -0.07 0.86 10.77
C PHE A 20 0.80 2.01 11.31
N SER A 21 0.94 2.04 12.63
CA SER A 21 1.94 2.86 13.34
C SER A 21 3.03 1.97 13.95
N GLY A 22 3.85 1.32 13.10
CA GLY A 22 4.96 0.43 13.51
C GLY A 22 5.87 0.02 12.34
N CYS A 23 7.19 -0.10 12.55
CA CYS A 23 8.21 -0.14 11.48
C CYS A 23 9.31 -1.24 11.66
N GLY A 24 9.90 -1.71 10.53
CA GLY A 24 11.26 -2.29 10.42
C GLY A 24 11.44 -3.83 10.48
N LYS A 25 11.50 -4.55 9.33
CA LYS A 25 11.60 -6.04 9.13
C LYS A 25 13.07 -6.56 8.99
N PRO A 26 13.42 -7.87 8.78
CA PRO A 26 12.71 -9.19 8.85
C PRO A 26 13.40 -10.28 9.77
N ALA A 27 13.06 -11.58 9.90
CA ALA A 27 11.97 -12.56 9.53
C ALA A 27 12.21 -13.92 10.29
N GLU A 28 11.47 -15.05 10.16
CA GLU A 28 11.67 -16.09 9.10
C GLU A 28 10.54 -17.17 8.94
N GLN A 29 10.78 -18.37 8.35
CA GLN A 29 9.77 -19.24 7.69
C GLN A 29 9.61 -20.72 8.17
N GLY A 30 8.54 -21.38 7.69
CA GLY A 30 8.30 -22.85 7.64
C GLY A 30 7.37 -23.19 6.44
N GLN A 31 7.39 -24.43 5.91
CA GLN A 31 6.86 -24.75 4.56
C GLN A 31 5.53 -25.56 4.53
N GLY A 32 4.70 -25.36 3.49
CA GLY A 32 3.45 -26.13 3.23
C GLY A 32 2.95 -25.97 1.78
N ALA A 33 2.27 -26.99 1.24
CA ALA A 33 1.97 -27.13 -0.20
C ALA A 33 0.81 -26.25 -0.73
N GLN A 34 0.73 -26.14 -2.06
CA GLN A 34 -0.24 -25.34 -2.81
C GLN A 34 -1.30 -26.24 -3.48
N GLU A 35 -2.57 -26.09 -3.10
CA GLU A 35 -3.71 -26.88 -3.63
C GLU A 35 -4.77 -25.97 -4.29
N ALA A 36 -5.51 -26.51 -5.26
CA ALA A 36 -6.44 -25.72 -6.07
C ALA A 36 -7.75 -25.41 -5.32
N ALA A 37 -8.09 -24.13 -5.22
CA ALA A 37 -9.20 -23.67 -4.39
C ALA A 37 -10.58 -24.07 -4.94
N GLN A 38 -11.31 -24.86 -4.14
CA GLN A 38 -12.78 -24.84 -4.11
C GLN A 38 -13.27 -23.43 -3.70
N PRO A 39 -14.53 -23.03 -3.96
CA PRO A 39 -15.05 -21.75 -3.48
C PRO A 39 -14.92 -21.66 -1.95
N ALA A 40 -14.00 -20.82 -1.49
CA ALA A 40 -13.61 -20.76 -0.09
C ALA A 40 -14.80 -20.30 0.78
N LYS A 41 -15.04 -21.04 1.87
CA LYS A 41 -15.99 -20.64 2.91
C LYS A 41 -15.66 -19.21 3.37
N PRO A 42 -16.64 -18.31 3.53
CA PRO A 42 -16.40 -16.97 4.08
C PRO A 42 -15.63 -17.04 5.40
N LEU A 43 -14.59 -16.22 5.52
CA LEU A 43 -13.71 -16.19 6.68
C LEU A 43 -14.46 -15.63 7.91
N GLY A 44 -14.07 -16.07 9.10
CA GLY A 44 -14.49 -15.44 10.34
C GLY A 44 -13.76 -14.10 10.59
N PRO A 45 -14.10 -13.39 11.69
CA PRO A 45 -13.56 -12.05 11.95
C PRO A 45 -12.06 -12.05 12.26
N ALA A 46 -11.56 -13.07 12.97
CA ALA A 46 -10.13 -13.19 13.26
C ALA A 46 -9.36 -13.69 12.03
N GLU A 47 -9.92 -14.66 11.31
CA GLU A 47 -9.34 -15.26 10.11
C GLU A 47 -9.23 -14.24 8.96
N SER A 48 -10.20 -13.32 8.84
CA SER A 48 -10.14 -12.21 7.87
C SER A 48 -8.97 -11.26 8.15
N MET A 49 -8.73 -10.93 9.43
CA MET A 49 -7.62 -10.07 9.83
C MET A 49 -6.26 -10.80 9.74
N GLN A 50 -6.21 -12.09 10.11
CA GLN A 50 -4.99 -12.90 9.97
C GLN A 50 -4.59 -13.02 8.49
N ALA A 51 -5.54 -13.29 7.58
CA ALA A 51 -5.26 -13.35 6.15
C ALA A 51 -4.73 -12.02 5.57
N LEU A 52 -5.18 -10.88 6.10
CA LEU A 52 -4.63 -9.55 5.76
C LEU A 52 -3.18 -9.37 6.25
N VAL A 53 -2.92 -9.73 7.51
CA VAL A 53 -1.58 -9.68 8.14
C VAL A 53 -0.60 -10.59 7.40
N ASP A 54 -0.99 -11.84 7.15
CA ASP A 54 -0.20 -12.85 6.45
C ASP A 54 0.11 -12.43 5.01
N GLY A 55 -0.86 -11.85 4.30
CA GLY A 55 -0.64 -11.30 2.96
C GLY A 55 0.38 -10.16 2.94
N ILE A 56 0.28 -9.21 3.87
CA ILE A 56 1.25 -8.10 4.03
C ILE A 56 2.62 -8.62 4.48
N ASN A 57 2.69 -9.71 5.24
CA ASN A 57 3.93 -10.38 5.60
C ASN A 57 4.63 -11.00 4.38
N ASN A 58 3.87 -11.72 3.56
CA ASN A 58 4.36 -12.46 2.39
C ASN A 58 4.49 -11.60 1.12
N GLN A 59 4.41 -10.26 1.25
CA GLN A 59 4.42 -9.29 0.14
C GLN A 59 3.33 -9.54 -0.92
N GLN A 60 2.20 -10.11 -0.49
CA GLN A 60 0.99 -10.39 -1.27
C GLN A 60 -0.06 -9.29 -1.01
N MET A 61 0.21 -8.08 -1.49
CA MET A 61 -0.61 -6.88 -1.27
C MET A 61 -2.03 -7.00 -1.86
N GLN A 62 -2.28 -7.95 -2.75
CA GLN A 62 -3.64 -8.32 -3.19
C GLN A 62 -4.53 -8.85 -2.05
N ALA A 63 -3.96 -9.31 -0.93
CA ALA A 63 -4.73 -9.57 0.29
C ALA A 63 -5.46 -8.31 0.82
N VAL A 64 -4.84 -7.13 0.69
CA VAL A 64 -5.47 -5.84 1.06
C VAL A 64 -6.69 -5.56 0.19
N TRP A 65 -6.64 -5.90 -1.11
CA TRP A 65 -7.79 -5.81 -1.99
C TRP A 65 -8.88 -6.82 -1.60
N ASN A 66 -8.49 -8.08 -1.40
CA ASN A 66 -9.41 -9.17 -1.08
C ASN A 66 -10.13 -8.99 0.26
N PHE A 67 -9.53 -8.25 1.19
CA PHE A 67 -10.15 -7.89 2.47
C PHE A 67 -11.34 -6.93 2.32
N LEU A 68 -11.35 -6.06 1.31
CA LEU A 68 -12.42 -5.09 1.09
C LEU A 68 -13.71 -5.74 0.52
N PRO A 69 -14.91 -5.31 0.96
CA PRO A 69 -16.20 -5.65 0.34
C PRO A 69 -16.26 -5.40 -1.17
N GLY A 70 -17.16 -6.09 -1.87
CA GLY A 70 -17.32 -5.98 -3.32
C GLY A 70 -17.85 -4.62 -3.78
N SER A 71 -18.68 -3.94 -2.98
CA SER A 71 -19.00 -2.52 -3.17
C SER A 71 -17.76 -1.64 -3.01
N TYR A 72 -16.98 -1.84 -1.93
CA TYR A 72 -15.83 -0.99 -1.62
C TYR A 72 -14.74 -1.10 -2.71
N GLN A 73 -14.54 -2.29 -3.27
CA GLN A 73 -13.69 -2.50 -4.45
C GLN A 73 -14.21 -1.75 -5.70
N LYS A 74 -15.53 -1.74 -5.94
CA LYS A 74 -16.16 -1.00 -7.04
C LYS A 74 -16.06 0.51 -6.85
N ASP A 75 -16.25 1.01 -5.64
CA ASP A 75 -16.14 2.44 -5.32
C ASP A 75 -14.73 2.95 -5.63
N VAL A 76 -13.68 2.24 -5.17
CA VAL A 76 -12.28 2.60 -5.44
C VAL A 76 -11.93 2.54 -6.93
N ASN A 77 -12.32 1.46 -7.63
CA ASN A 77 -12.09 1.37 -9.07
C ASN A 77 -12.85 2.49 -9.81
N GLY A 78 -14.12 2.72 -9.48
CA GLY A 78 -14.98 3.74 -10.08
C GLY A 78 -14.48 5.17 -9.84
N LEU A 79 -13.92 5.46 -8.66
CA LEU A 79 -13.28 6.74 -8.34
C LEU A 79 -12.04 6.99 -9.22
N VAL A 80 -11.21 5.97 -9.44
CA VAL A 80 -10.05 6.05 -10.35
C VAL A 80 -10.47 6.19 -11.80
N HIS A 81 -11.53 5.47 -12.22
CA HIS A 81 -12.11 5.61 -13.57
C HIS A 81 -12.68 7.02 -13.77
N GLU A 82 -13.42 7.57 -12.79
CA GLU A 82 -13.96 8.93 -12.86
C GLU A 82 -12.84 9.97 -12.96
N PHE A 83 -11.79 9.87 -12.13
CA PHE A 83 -10.61 10.74 -12.22
C PHE A 83 -9.99 10.71 -13.63
N SER A 84 -9.92 9.55 -14.28
CA SER A 84 -9.41 9.43 -15.66
C SER A 84 -10.26 10.16 -16.71
N THR A 85 -11.52 10.48 -16.42
CA THR A 85 -12.40 11.27 -17.31
C THR A 85 -12.27 12.78 -17.12
N LYS A 86 -11.66 13.22 -16.01
CA LYS A 86 -11.55 14.64 -15.62
C LYS A 86 -10.18 15.24 -15.91
N MET A 87 -9.12 14.44 -15.80
CA MET A 87 -7.75 14.90 -16.01
C MET A 87 -7.44 15.18 -17.49
N ASP A 88 -6.58 16.16 -17.73
CA ASP A 88 -6.00 16.36 -19.05
C ASP A 88 -4.97 15.25 -19.39
N PRO A 89 -5.06 14.61 -20.58
CA PRO A 89 -4.13 13.55 -20.96
C PRO A 89 -2.69 14.00 -21.21
N GLU A 90 -2.44 15.23 -21.66
CA GLU A 90 -1.07 15.72 -21.89
C GLU A 90 -0.35 15.95 -20.56
N MET A 91 -1.01 16.63 -19.62
CA MET A 91 -0.49 16.89 -18.29
C MET A 91 -0.26 15.58 -17.51
N TYR A 92 -1.26 14.70 -17.44
CA TYR A 92 -1.12 13.45 -16.67
C TYR A 92 -0.04 12.54 -17.26
N ASN A 93 -0.09 12.26 -18.57
CA ASN A 93 0.88 11.38 -19.21
C ASN A 93 2.29 12.02 -19.26
N GLY A 94 2.38 13.35 -19.41
CA GLY A 94 3.63 14.10 -19.41
C GLY A 94 4.39 14.02 -18.08
N THR A 95 3.69 14.07 -16.94
CA THR A 95 4.27 13.80 -15.62
C THR A 95 4.90 12.42 -15.56
N PHE A 96 4.17 11.37 -15.97
CA PHE A 96 4.68 10.00 -15.93
C PHE A 96 5.82 9.73 -16.93
N GLN A 97 5.76 10.28 -18.14
CA GLN A 97 6.87 10.22 -19.09
C GLN A 97 8.13 10.93 -18.56
N THR A 98 7.96 12.05 -17.85
CA THR A 98 9.08 12.74 -17.19
C THR A 98 9.66 11.89 -16.05
N GLY A 99 8.81 11.25 -15.25
CA GLY A 99 9.22 10.29 -14.22
C GLY A 99 9.96 9.07 -14.79
N GLN A 100 9.51 8.51 -15.92
CA GLN A 100 10.17 7.41 -16.64
C GLN A 100 11.56 7.84 -17.15
N ARG A 101 11.69 9.03 -17.74
CA ARG A 101 12.97 9.60 -18.19
C ARG A 101 13.92 9.83 -17.02
N LEU A 102 13.42 10.31 -15.89
CA LEU A 102 14.21 10.51 -14.66
C LEU A 102 14.67 9.17 -14.05
N ALA A 103 13.78 8.19 -13.91
CA ALA A 103 14.12 6.86 -13.40
C ALA A 103 15.19 6.18 -14.27
N LYS A 104 15.06 6.30 -15.60
CA LYS A 104 16.08 5.84 -16.55
C LYS A 104 17.40 6.60 -16.39
N LEU A 105 17.37 7.93 -16.26
CA LEU A 105 18.58 8.74 -16.09
C LEU A 105 19.34 8.37 -14.81
N LEU A 106 18.64 8.23 -13.69
CA LEU A 106 19.22 7.84 -12.39
C LEU A 106 19.86 6.45 -12.45
N LYS A 107 19.27 5.51 -13.22
CA LYS A 107 19.84 4.19 -13.47
C LYS A 107 21.06 4.25 -14.38
N ASP A 108 20.88 4.79 -15.59
CA ASP A 108 21.88 4.83 -16.66
C ASP A 108 23.09 5.74 -16.34
N LYS A 109 22.98 6.61 -15.33
CA LYS A 109 24.03 7.55 -14.89
C LYS A 109 24.46 7.41 -13.43
N LYS A 110 24.12 6.31 -12.76
CA LYS A 110 24.54 5.99 -11.38
C LYS A 110 25.97 6.45 -11.06
N GLU A 111 26.95 5.93 -11.78
CA GLU A 111 28.37 6.22 -11.50
C GLU A 111 28.73 7.70 -11.64
N PHE A 112 28.12 8.42 -12.59
CA PHE A 112 28.36 9.84 -12.80
C PHE A 112 27.75 10.69 -11.69
N ILE A 113 26.61 10.25 -11.14
CA ILE A 113 25.92 10.96 -10.05
C ILE A 113 26.60 10.69 -8.71
N LEU A 114 27.01 9.45 -8.43
CA LEU A 114 27.72 9.09 -7.21
C LEU A 114 29.14 9.71 -7.14
N LYS A 115 29.80 9.95 -8.28
CA LYS A 115 31.09 10.65 -8.38
C LYS A 115 30.94 12.18 -8.52
N ASN A 116 29.80 12.73 -8.12
CA ASN A 116 29.57 14.18 -8.15
C ASN A 116 29.99 14.80 -6.80
N PRO A 117 30.83 15.85 -6.77
CA PRO A 117 31.26 16.49 -5.51
C PRO A 117 30.12 16.98 -4.60
N MET A 118 28.93 17.26 -5.14
CA MET A 118 27.74 17.59 -4.33
C MET A 118 27.16 16.39 -3.57
N ILE A 119 27.34 15.17 -4.10
CA ILE A 119 26.92 13.91 -3.48
C ILE A 119 28.02 13.40 -2.53
N GLU A 120 29.29 13.53 -2.93
CA GLU A 120 30.46 13.22 -2.09
C GLU A 120 30.51 14.11 -0.83
N GLY A 121 30.10 15.37 -0.94
CA GLY A 121 30.02 16.34 0.15
C GLY A 121 28.78 16.22 1.07
N LEU A 122 27.91 15.22 0.89
CA LEU A 122 26.79 14.98 1.80
C LEU A 122 27.29 14.38 3.13
N PRO A 123 26.62 14.67 4.27
CA PRO A 123 26.94 14.07 5.58
C PRO A 123 26.43 12.62 5.70
N VAL A 124 26.57 11.83 4.63
CA VAL A 124 26.10 10.44 4.52
C VAL A 124 27.23 9.59 3.91
N PRO A 125 27.60 8.44 4.50
CA PRO A 125 28.64 7.57 3.95
C PRO A 125 28.32 7.10 2.52
N GLN A 126 29.30 7.17 1.62
CA GLN A 126 29.10 6.89 0.19
C GLN A 126 28.76 5.42 -0.10
N ASP A 127 29.22 4.49 0.74
CA ASP A 127 28.79 3.08 0.73
C ASP A 127 27.27 2.97 0.97
N LYS A 128 26.71 3.78 1.89
CA LYS A 128 25.27 3.84 2.15
C LYS A 128 24.51 4.47 0.98
N VAL A 129 25.00 5.57 0.40
CA VAL A 129 24.38 6.16 -0.79
C VAL A 129 24.35 5.15 -1.95
N ALA A 130 25.43 4.39 -2.16
CA ALA A 130 25.50 3.33 -3.17
C ALA A 130 24.61 2.11 -2.86
N GLN A 131 24.49 1.72 -1.58
CA GLN A 131 23.67 0.62 -1.09
C GLN A 131 22.17 0.89 -1.30
N TYR A 132 21.70 2.12 -1.04
CA TYR A 132 20.31 2.52 -1.22
C TYR A 132 19.93 2.94 -2.66
N TRP A 133 20.90 3.06 -3.57
CA TRP A 133 20.68 3.57 -4.93
C TRP A 133 19.71 2.72 -5.77
N GLU A 134 19.96 1.41 -5.88
CA GLU A 134 19.09 0.53 -6.70
C GLU A 134 17.67 0.37 -6.11
N PRO A 135 17.46 0.13 -4.80
CA PRO A 135 16.11 0.03 -4.24
C PRO A 135 15.28 1.31 -4.44
N THR A 136 15.90 2.48 -4.27
CA THR A 136 15.21 3.77 -4.46
C THR A 136 14.76 3.97 -5.91
N ILE A 137 15.60 3.58 -6.87
CA ILE A 137 15.26 3.62 -8.30
C ILE A 137 14.25 2.52 -8.66
N GLY A 138 14.30 1.35 -8.01
CA GLY A 138 13.32 0.27 -8.13
C GLY A 138 11.92 0.75 -7.80
N ILE A 139 11.74 1.38 -6.63
CA ILE A 139 10.47 1.98 -6.18
C ILE A 139 9.96 3.02 -7.19
N LEU A 140 10.83 3.96 -7.61
CA LEU A 140 10.45 4.97 -8.59
C LEU A 140 10.05 4.33 -9.93
N ALA A 141 10.83 3.38 -10.43
CA ALA A 141 10.58 2.67 -11.69
C ALA A 141 9.29 1.85 -11.64
N ALA A 142 9.00 1.18 -10.52
CA ALA A 142 7.77 0.44 -10.31
C ALA A 142 6.55 1.36 -10.42
N ILE A 143 6.58 2.52 -9.73
CA ILE A 143 5.49 3.52 -9.79
C ILE A 143 5.33 4.07 -11.21
N VAL A 144 6.40 4.55 -11.85
CA VAL A 144 6.27 5.29 -13.13
C VAL A 144 6.01 4.40 -14.36
N ASN A 145 6.08 3.07 -14.23
CA ASN A 145 5.73 2.12 -15.29
C ASN A 145 4.43 1.32 -15.01
N SER A 146 3.88 1.43 -13.80
CA SER A 146 2.70 0.70 -13.29
C SER A 146 1.40 0.88 -14.11
N ASP A 147 0.32 0.23 -13.68
CA ASP A 147 -1.02 0.49 -14.24
C ASP A 147 -1.56 1.91 -13.97
N ILE A 148 -0.95 2.72 -13.10
CA ILE A 148 -1.34 4.14 -12.95
C ILE A 148 -0.56 5.11 -13.85
N SER A 149 0.38 4.61 -14.66
CA SER A 149 1.33 5.45 -15.42
C SER A 149 0.80 6.13 -16.69
N SER A 150 -0.47 5.94 -17.03
CA SER A 150 -1.14 6.77 -18.04
C SER A 150 -2.64 6.86 -17.79
N LEU A 151 -3.23 7.97 -18.20
CA LEU A 151 -4.67 8.22 -18.09
C LEU A 151 -5.49 7.14 -18.82
N ASP A 152 -4.96 6.60 -19.92
CA ASP A 152 -5.61 5.55 -20.69
C ASP A 152 -5.65 4.20 -19.95
N LYS A 153 -4.59 3.88 -19.18
CA LYS A 153 -4.60 2.72 -18.27
C LYS A 153 -5.58 2.93 -17.11
N LEU A 154 -5.72 4.17 -16.61
CA LEU A 154 -6.65 4.48 -15.51
C LEU A 154 -8.13 4.21 -15.87
N LYS A 155 -8.53 4.39 -17.13
CA LYS A 155 -9.89 4.06 -17.62
C LYS A 155 -10.28 2.60 -17.42
N THR A 156 -9.29 1.71 -17.35
CA THR A 156 -9.44 0.28 -17.11
C THR A 156 -8.65 -0.17 -15.87
N PHE A 157 -8.49 0.71 -14.89
CA PHE A 157 -7.78 0.39 -13.65
C PHE A 157 -8.50 -0.72 -12.88
N ASP A 158 -7.74 -1.62 -12.28
CA ASP A 158 -8.24 -2.53 -11.27
C ASP A 158 -7.26 -2.60 -10.08
N GLY A 159 -7.77 -2.29 -8.89
CA GLY A 159 -6.98 -2.29 -7.66
C GLY A 159 -6.41 -3.66 -7.30
N GLY A 160 -7.11 -4.76 -7.65
CA GLY A 160 -6.63 -6.13 -7.44
C GLY A 160 -5.43 -6.47 -8.31
N LYS A 161 -5.49 -6.12 -9.61
CA LYS A 161 -4.38 -6.24 -10.56
C LYS A 161 -3.22 -5.33 -10.18
N PHE A 162 -3.48 -4.07 -9.82
CA PHE A 162 -2.44 -3.13 -9.39
C PHE A 162 -1.72 -3.62 -8.13
N LEU A 163 -2.44 -4.08 -7.11
CA LEU A 163 -1.85 -4.57 -5.87
C LEU A 163 -1.14 -5.91 -6.07
N SER A 164 -1.66 -6.84 -6.88
CA SER A 164 -0.98 -8.12 -7.20
C SER A 164 0.27 -7.96 -8.08
N THR A 165 0.46 -6.81 -8.74
CA THR A 165 1.62 -6.53 -9.59
C THR A 165 2.52 -5.46 -8.99
N THR A 166 2.18 -4.18 -9.14
CA THR A 166 2.93 -3.03 -8.60
C THR A 166 2.98 -3.04 -7.08
N GLY A 167 1.87 -3.37 -6.39
CA GLY A 167 1.84 -3.46 -4.93
C GLY A 167 2.80 -4.54 -4.39
N ASN A 168 2.74 -5.74 -4.96
CA ASN A 168 3.65 -6.85 -4.63
C ASN A 168 5.12 -6.51 -4.90
N GLN A 169 5.43 -5.74 -5.95
CA GLN A 169 6.80 -5.29 -6.20
C GLN A 169 7.25 -4.26 -5.17
N LEU A 170 6.46 -3.21 -4.93
CA LEU A 170 6.76 -2.17 -3.94
C LEU A 170 6.91 -2.74 -2.52
N ALA A 171 6.11 -3.75 -2.15
CA ALA A 171 6.25 -4.43 -0.86
C ALA A 171 7.58 -5.18 -0.73
N LYS A 172 8.11 -5.75 -1.82
CA LYS A 172 9.45 -6.36 -1.83
C LYS A 172 10.54 -5.30 -1.75
N ASP A 173 10.45 -4.24 -2.56
CA ASP A 173 11.44 -3.17 -2.56
C ASP A 173 11.52 -2.45 -1.20
N VAL A 174 10.39 -2.27 -0.51
CA VAL A 174 10.32 -1.71 0.85
C VAL A 174 10.89 -2.66 1.90
N VAL A 175 10.69 -3.98 1.78
CA VAL A 175 11.38 -4.96 2.63
C VAL A 175 12.88 -4.90 2.38
N SER A 176 13.33 -5.02 1.14
CA SER A 176 14.75 -4.87 0.79
C SER A 176 15.36 -3.51 1.16
N PHE A 177 14.56 -2.49 1.49
CA PHE A 177 15.01 -1.25 2.10
C PHE A 177 15.11 -1.35 3.64
N SER A 178 14.12 -1.96 4.31
CA SER A 178 14.16 -2.14 5.78
C SER A 178 15.32 -3.01 6.25
N ASP A 179 15.69 -4.03 5.48
CA ASP A 179 16.71 -5.02 5.83
C ASP A 179 18.13 -4.42 5.87
N LEU A 180 18.28 -3.19 5.38
CA LEU A 180 19.51 -2.41 5.34
C LEU A 180 19.61 -1.40 6.51
N ILE A 181 18.48 -1.17 7.21
CA ILE A 181 18.38 -0.32 8.41
C ILE A 181 18.73 -1.19 9.63
N PRO A 182 19.74 -0.83 10.44
CA PRO A 182 20.05 -1.57 11.66
C PRO A 182 18.86 -1.58 12.64
N THR A 183 18.44 -2.77 13.06
CA THR A 183 17.56 -2.96 14.21
C THR A 183 18.33 -2.71 15.51
N GLN A 184 17.63 -2.46 16.61
CA GLN A 184 18.26 -2.38 17.94
C GLN A 184 18.54 -3.80 18.46
N GLU A 185 19.68 -4.01 19.12
CA GLU A 185 20.03 -5.33 19.66
C GLU A 185 18.98 -5.83 20.65
N GLY A 186 18.45 -7.04 20.40
CA GLY A 186 17.44 -7.69 21.25
C GLY A 186 15.98 -7.42 20.86
N GLU A 187 15.69 -6.43 20.01
CA GLU A 187 14.33 -6.19 19.51
C GLU A 187 14.02 -7.07 18.28
N PRO A 188 12.95 -7.88 18.30
CA PRO A 188 12.53 -8.63 17.12
C PRO A 188 11.99 -7.67 16.05
N SER A 189 12.33 -7.93 14.79
CA SER A 189 11.92 -7.08 13.67
C SER A 189 10.41 -7.12 13.43
N LEU A 190 9.88 -6.14 12.71
CA LEU A 190 8.48 -6.05 12.28
C LEU A 190 7.99 -7.30 11.54
N SER A 191 8.81 -8.07 10.80
CA SER A 191 8.31 -9.33 10.21
C SER A 191 8.22 -10.42 11.25
N GLU A 192 9.13 -10.45 12.22
CA GLU A 192 9.03 -11.42 13.32
C GLU A 192 7.83 -11.07 14.19
N LYS A 193 7.67 -9.79 14.56
CA LYS A 193 6.50 -9.27 15.27
C LYS A 193 5.20 -9.54 14.50
N MET A 194 5.14 -9.24 13.21
CA MET A 194 3.94 -9.48 12.39
C MET A 194 3.69 -10.96 12.06
N LYS A 195 4.71 -11.83 11.97
CA LYS A 195 4.53 -13.29 11.82
C LYS A 195 4.13 -13.96 13.13
N GLN A 196 4.55 -13.39 14.25
CA GLN A 196 4.14 -13.80 15.60
C GLN A 196 2.85 -13.10 16.05
N THR A 197 2.30 -12.18 15.26
CA THR A 197 1.04 -11.49 15.57
C THR A 197 -0.10 -12.48 15.49
N LYS A 198 -0.79 -12.65 16.61
CA LYS A 198 -1.96 -13.52 16.73
C LYS A 198 -3.22 -12.68 16.71
N VAL A 199 -4.21 -13.13 15.96
CA VAL A 199 -5.58 -12.60 16.03
C VAL A 199 -6.48 -13.66 16.64
N SER A 200 -7.26 -13.29 17.65
CA SER A 200 -8.24 -14.16 18.32
C SER A 200 -9.59 -13.46 18.46
N VAL A 201 -10.67 -14.22 18.62
CA VAL A 201 -12.02 -13.68 18.84
C VAL A 201 -12.28 -13.57 20.34
N VAL A 202 -12.69 -12.38 20.80
CA VAL A 202 -13.12 -12.11 22.18
C VAL A 202 -14.63 -12.32 22.31
N SER A 203 -15.42 -11.80 21.36
CA SER A 203 -16.87 -11.97 21.30
C SER A 203 -17.37 -11.92 19.85
N THR A 204 -18.55 -12.50 19.61
CA THR A 204 -19.27 -12.41 18.33
C THR A 204 -20.77 -12.28 18.62
N GLU A 205 -21.39 -11.24 18.09
CA GLU A 205 -22.78 -10.85 18.29
C GLU A 205 -23.42 -10.56 16.92
N GLY A 206 -23.93 -11.61 16.28
CA GLY A 206 -24.48 -11.54 14.92
C GLY A 206 -23.42 -11.15 13.89
N ASP A 207 -23.61 -9.97 13.28
CA ASP A 207 -22.71 -9.38 12.28
C ASP A 207 -21.70 -8.38 12.87
N THR A 208 -21.52 -8.37 14.20
CA THR A 208 -20.44 -7.65 14.90
C THR A 208 -19.59 -8.65 15.70
N ALA A 209 -18.29 -8.40 15.82
CA ALA A 209 -17.37 -9.21 16.63
C ALA A 209 -16.23 -8.36 17.19
N THR A 210 -15.78 -8.64 18.40
CA THR A 210 -14.53 -8.06 18.93
C THR A 210 -13.40 -9.06 18.74
N ILE A 211 -12.33 -8.65 18.06
CA ILE A 211 -11.09 -9.42 17.96
C ILE A 211 -10.01 -8.80 18.85
N LYS A 212 -9.12 -9.64 19.38
CA LYS A 212 -7.90 -9.24 20.08
C LYS A 212 -6.70 -9.50 19.17
N ILE A 213 -5.88 -8.49 18.98
CA ILE A 213 -4.62 -8.54 18.22
C ILE A 213 -3.47 -8.48 19.23
N GLU A 214 -2.57 -9.47 19.16
CA GLU A 214 -1.44 -9.64 20.09
C GLU A 214 -0.14 -9.72 19.31
N ALA A 215 0.70 -8.69 19.38
CA ALA A 215 2.01 -8.62 18.73
C ALA A 215 3.15 -8.57 19.77
N PRO A 216 4.30 -9.22 19.54
CA PRO A 216 5.42 -9.20 20.49
C PRO A 216 5.96 -7.77 20.72
N GLY A 217 6.10 -7.39 21.99
CA GLY A 217 6.58 -6.06 22.38
C GLY A 217 5.52 -4.95 22.30
N GLU A 218 4.26 -5.27 22.00
CA GLU A 218 3.15 -4.32 22.01
C GLU A 218 2.07 -4.71 23.03
N GLU A 219 1.35 -3.71 23.54
CA GLU A 219 0.12 -3.97 24.29
C GLU A 219 -0.94 -4.61 23.38
N SER A 220 -1.69 -5.58 23.92
CA SER A 220 -2.81 -6.20 23.21
C SER A 220 -3.88 -5.18 22.84
N LYS A 221 -4.34 -5.20 21.59
CA LYS A 221 -5.34 -4.26 21.07
C LYS A 221 -6.62 -4.99 20.74
N GLU A 222 -7.74 -4.54 21.31
CA GLU A 222 -9.07 -4.99 20.88
C GLU A 222 -9.58 -4.12 19.72
N GLN A 223 -10.12 -4.76 18.70
CA GLN A 223 -10.66 -4.12 17.50
C GLN A 223 -12.07 -4.67 17.24
N VAL A 224 -13.06 -3.78 17.18
CA VAL A 224 -14.42 -4.15 16.76
C VAL A 224 -14.46 -4.30 15.25
N MET A 225 -14.94 -5.46 14.80
CA MET A 225 -15.14 -5.85 13.41
C MET A 225 -16.64 -5.93 13.12
N VAL A 226 -17.04 -5.60 11.90
CA VAL A 226 -18.41 -5.76 11.40
C VAL A 226 -18.41 -6.47 10.06
N LYS A 227 -19.45 -7.25 9.77
CA LYS A 227 -19.62 -7.90 8.47
C LYS A 227 -20.26 -6.94 7.46
N VAL A 228 -19.65 -6.80 6.30
CA VAL A 228 -20.19 -6.10 5.12
C VAL A 228 -19.95 -7.00 3.92
N GLU A 229 -21.03 -7.40 3.23
CA GLU A 229 -20.98 -8.31 2.06
C GLU A 229 -20.15 -9.59 2.31
N ASP A 230 -20.49 -10.29 3.38
CA ASP A 230 -19.81 -11.52 3.85
C ASP A 230 -18.31 -11.40 4.19
N LYS A 231 -17.77 -10.17 4.28
CA LYS A 231 -16.41 -9.90 4.74
C LYS A 231 -16.40 -9.14 6.06
N TRP A 232 -15.50 -9.50 6.96
CA TRP A 232 -15.30 -8.80 8.22
C TRP A 232 -14.27 -7.69 8.06
N ILE A 233 -14.69 -6.45 8.31
CA ILE A 233 -13.84 -5.26 8.26
C ILE A 233 -13.87 -4.51 9.61
N PRO A 234 -12.85 -3.69 9.93
CA PRO A 234 -12.87 -2.85 11.13
C PRO A 234 -14.09 -1.93 11.09
N LYS A 235 -14.82 -1.83 12.21
CA LYS A 235 -15.98 -0.94 12.33
C LYS A 235 -15.64 0.51 11.99
N THR A 236 -14.43 0.94 12.34
CA THR A 236 -13.87 2.27 12.04
C THR A 236 -13.67 2.54 10.54
N LEU A 237 -13.52 1.50 9.71
CA LEU A 237 -13.54 1.60 8.25
C LEU A 237 -14.99 1.67 7.75
N ALA A 238 -15.84 0.74 8.19
CA ALA A 238 -17.23 0.65 7.75
C ALA A 238 -18.03 1.93 8.02
N ASP A 239 -17.91 2.49 9.23
CA ASP A 239 -18.62 3.70 9.65
C ASP A 239 -18.17 4.96 8.88
N LYS A 240 -16.94 4.97 8.36
CA LYS A 240 -16.34 6.13 7.67
C LYS A 240 -16.42 6.03 6.15
N TRP A 241 -16.51 4.82 5.59
CA TRP A 241 -16.38 4.56 4.15
C TRP A 241 -17.23 5.49 3.30
N LYS A 242 -18.53 5.59 3.61
CA LYS A 242 -19.47 6.42 2.85
C LYS A 242 -19.06 7.90 2.83
N SER A 243 -18.69 8.48 3.97
CA SER A 243 -18.22 9.88 4.02
C SER A 243 -16.94 10.06 3.24
N GLN A 244 -15.99 9.11 3.33
CA GLN A 244 -14.73 9.17 2.61
C GLN A 244 -14.92 9.09 1.09
N MET A 245 -15.84 8.25 0.60
CA MET A 245 -16.18 8.20 -0.82
C MET A 245 -16.93 9.46 -1.28
N GLU A 246 -17.90 9.96 -0.52
CA GLU A 246 -18.59 11.22 -0.82
C GLU A 246 -17.61 12.41 -0.89
N ASP A 247 -16.66 12.50 0.05
CA ASP A 247 -15.64 13.56 0.08
C ASP A 247 -14.59 13.41 -1.02
N ALA A 248 -14.31 12.18 -1.47
CA ALA A 248 -13.46 11.93 -2.63
C ALA A 248 -14.15 12.34 -3.95
N HIS A 249 -15.43 12.00 -4.15
CA HIS A 249 -16.19 12.45 -5.32
C HIS A 249 -16.37 13.98 -5.35
N LYS A 250 -16.53 14.65 -4.20
CA LYS A 250 -16.51 16.13 -4.10
C LYS A 250 -15.17 16.69 -4.61
N GLN A 251 -14.05 16.17 -4.12
CA GLN A 251 -12.72 16.58 -4.57
C GLN A 251 -12.51 16.33 -6.08
N LEU A 252 -12.99 15.20 -6.63
CA LEU A 252 -12.96 14.98 -8.08
C LEU A 252 -13.81 16.02 -8.83
N ALA A 253 -14.98 16.40 -8.34
CA ALA A 253 -15.81 17.44 -8.97
C ALA A 253 -15.16 18.83 -8.97
N GLU A 254 -14.24 19.11 -8.04
CA GLU A 254 -13.47 20.36 -7.96
C GLU A 254 -12.30 20.43 -8.96
N ILE A 255 -11.74 19.30 -9.40
CA ILE A 255 -10.65 19.24 -10.42
C ILE A 255 -11.05 19.96 -11.71
N ASN A 256 -12.33 19.89 -12.10
CA ASN A 256 -12.85 20.55 -13.30
C ASN A 256 -13.08 22.07 -13.12
N GLN A 257 -12.89 22.62 -11.91
CA GLN A 257 -13.27 23.99 -11.56
C GLN A 257 -12.08 24.94 -11.39
N GLU A 258 -10.89 24.44 -10.99
CA GLU A 258 -9.64 25.18 -11.20
C GLU A 258 -9.29 25.19 -12.70
N LYS A 259 -9.94 26.08 -13.46
CA LYS A 259 -9.50 26.43 -14.81
C LYS A 259 -8.03 26.83 -14.78
N VAL A 260 -7.25 26.26 -15.70
CA VAL A 260 -5.87 26.67 -15.93
C VAL A 260 -5.85 28.12 -16.42
N THR A 261 -5.35 29.01 -15.55
CA THR A 261 -5.06 30.43 -15.80
C THR A 261 -3.69 30.76 -15.23
#